data_AF-B6XJS4-F1
#
_entry.id   AF-B6XJS4-F1
#
_cell.length_a   1.000
_cell.length_b   1.000
_cell.length_c   1.000
_cell.angle_alpha   90.00
_cell.angle_beta   90.00
_cell.angle_gamma   90.00
#
_symmetry.space_group_name_H-M   'P 1'
#
loop_
_entity.id
_entity.type
_entity.pdbx_description
1 polymer ?
#
loop_
_entity_poly.entity_id
_entity_poly.type
_entity_poly.pdbx_seq_one_letter_code
_entity_poly.pdbx_strand_id
1 'polypeptide(L)'
;MNFLIKKIIIKIFKITRVLAYSYISDQKLKCKKLQPVLVKGDGVININSSVTFGVERSNHFFTSYAYIDSRGKSSSISIDKNCVFNNSATIISDHEKITIGENCIFGSNLEIINSDFHKLYNSNAIKRKK
;
A
#
# COMPACT_ATOMS: atom_id res chain seq x y z
N MET A 1 22.71 -25.12 8.70
CA MET A 1 22.99 -23.68 8.49
C MET A 1 22.94 -22.97 9.85
N ASN A 2 24.00 -22.26 10.25
CA ASN A 2 24.07 -21.58 11.55
C ASN A 2 22.89 -20.60 11.70
N PHE A 3 22.16 -20.68 12.82
CA PHE A 3 20.99 -19.85 13.11
C PHE A 3 21.26 -18.35 12.94
N LEU A 4 22.47 -17.91 13.29
CA LEU A 4 22.89 -16.52 13.13
C LEU A 4 23.00 -16.11 11.66
N ILE A 5 23.61 -16.97 10.84
CA ILE A 5 23.76 -16.73 9.39
C ILE A 5 22.37 -16.61 8.73
N LYS A 6 21.42 -17.49 9.08
CA LYS A 6 20.05 -17.41 8.56
C LYS A 6 19.38 -16.07 8.87
N LYS A 7 19.51 -15.56 10.09
CA LYS A 7 18.96 -14.24 10.49
C LYS A 7 19.57 -13.10 9.68
N ILE A 8 20.88 -13.15 9.44
CA ILE A 8 21.59 -12.15 8.64
C ILE A 8 21.07 -12.15 7.20
N ILE A 9 20.98 -13.32 6.57
CA ILE A 9 20.46 -13.47 5.20
C ILE A 9 19.03 -12.92 5.10
N ILE A 10 18.15 -13.29 6.03
CA ILE A 10 16.75 -12.81 6.08
C ILE A 10 16.72 -11.28 6.21
N LYS A 11 17.55 -10.71 7.10
CA LYS A 11 17.60 -9.25 7.30
C LYS A 11 18.08 -8.53 6.05
N ILE A 12 19.13 -9.03 5.39
CA ILE A 12 19.64 -8.48 4.14
C ILE A 12 18.54 -8.51 3.08
N PHE A 13 17.92 -9.67 2.86
CA PHE A 13 16.84 -9.83 1.88
C PHE A 13 15.64 -8.90 2.14
N LYS A 14 15.24 -8.72 3.41
CA LYS A 14 14.18 -7.78 3.78
C LYS A 14 14.57 -6.34 3.42
N ILE A 15 15.76 -5.90 3.82
CA ILE A 15 16.22 -4.53 3.62
C ILE A 15 16.38 -4.23 2.12
N THR A 16 17.00 -5.12 1.35
CA THR A 16 17.22 -4.91 -0.08
C THR A 16 15.90 -4.74 -0.83
N ARG A 17 14.88 -5.54 -0.51
CA ARG A 17 13.54 -5.39 -1.10
C ARG A 17 12.89 -4.07 -0.71
N VAL A 18 12.90 -3.69 0.56
CA VAL A 18 12.31 -2.42 1.00
C VAL A 18 13.00 -1.22 0.33
N LEU A 19 14.32 -1.27 0.18
CA LEU A 19 15.09 -0.22 -0.51
C LEU A 19 14.80 -0.19 -2.01
N ALA A 20 14.80 -1.33 -2.69
CA ALA A 20 14.51 -1.43 -4.12
C ALA A 20 13.14 -0.82 -4.46
N TYR A 21 12.11 -1.18 -3.70
CA TYR A 21 10.75 -0.65 -3.89
C TYR A 21 10.65 0.84 -3.54
N SER A 22 11.37 1.29 -2.51
CA SER A 22 11.43 2.72 -2.19
C SER A 22 12.15 3.53 -3.28
N TYR A 23 13.08 2.93 -4.02
CA TYR A 23 13.79 3.58 -5.13
C TYR A 23 12.92 3.72 -6.38
N ILE A 24 12.14 2.70 -6.72
CA ILE A 24 11.24 2.73 -7.89
C ILE A 24 9.89 3.41 -7.60
N SER A 25 9.64 3.84 -6.37
CA SER A 25 8.43 4.56 -5.99
C SER A 25 8.49 6.02 -6.44
N ASP A 26 7.36 6.56 -6.89
CA ASP A 26 7.25 7.93 -7.37
C ASP A 26 7.32 8.93 -6.20
N GLN A 27 6.90 8.49 -5.00
CA GLN A 27 6.84 9.30 -3.78
C GLN A 27 7.44 8.55 -2.58
N LYS A 28 8.08 9.29 -1.66
CA LYS A 28 8.66 8.74 -0.44
C LYS A 28 7.68 8.82 0.72
N LEU A 29 7.49 7.71 1.43
CA LEU A 29 6.68 7.65 2.65
C LEU A 29 7.56 7.69 3.90
N LYS A 30 7.06 8.40 4.93
CA LYS A 30 7.67 8.49 6.26
C LYS A 30 7.05 7.51 7.26
N CYS A 31 6.69 6.29 6.83
CA CYS A 31 6.04 5.27 7.68
C CYS A 31 6.96 4.06 7.95
N LYS A 32 6.52 3.14 8.82
CA LYS A 32 7.24 1.90 9.14
C LYS A 32 7.00 0.85 8.06
N LYS A 33 8.06 0.46 7.35
CA LYS A 33 8.01 -0.52 6.26
C LYS A 33 8.71 -1.81 6.68
N LEU A 34 7.95 -2.77 7.20
CA LEU A 34 8.45 -4.11 7.49
C LEU A 34 8.47 -4.97 6.21
N GLN A 35 7.49 -4.79 5.33
CA GLN A 35 7.53 -5.29 3.96
C GLN A 35 7.78 -4.14 2.95
N PRO A 36 8.09 -4.44 1.68
CA PRO A 36 8.22 -3.41 0.64
C PRO A 36 6.89 -2.69 0.40
N VAL A 37 6.95 -1.38 0.14
CA VAL A 37 5.80 -0.57 -0.22
C VAL A 37 6.14 0.13 -1.54
N LEU A 38 5.35 -0.14 -2.58
CA LEU A 38 5.43 0.54 -3.86
C LEU A 38 4.42 1.68 -3.86
N VAL A 39 4.90 2.88 -4.15
CA VAL A 39 4.06 4.08 -4.21
C VAL A 39 4.06 4.64 -5.62
N LYS A 40 2.88 4.80 -6.20
CA LYS A 40 2.68 5.31 -7.56
C LYS A 40 1.66 6.45 -7.60
N GLY A 41 1.72 7.19 -8.70
CA GLY A 41 0.76 8.24 -9.00
C GLY A 41 1.24 9.64 -8.59
N ASP A 42 0.57 10.64 -9.13
CA ASP A 42 0.86 12.07 -9.03
C ASP A 42 -0.07 12.82 -8.05
N GLY A 43 -1.07 12.14 -7.50
CA GLY A 43 -1.92 12.69 -6.44
C GLY A 43 -1.24 12.71 -5.06
N VAL A 44 -1.98 13.14 -4.04
CA VAL A 44 -1.42 13.42 -2.71
C VAL A 44 -1.52 12.19 -1.80
N ILE A 45 -0.39 11.77 -1.21
CA ILE A 45 -0.36 10.65 -0.26
C ILE A 45 0.17 11.13 1.10
N ASN A 46 -0.72 11.14 2.10
CA ASN A 46 -0.41 11.56 3.47
C ASN A 46 -0.57 10.37 4.41
N ILE A 47 0.55 9.78 4.83
CA ILE A 47 0.57 8.62 5.73
C ILE A 47 1.32 9.00 7.00
N ASN A 48 0.65 8.82 8.15
CA ASN A 48 1.27 9.06 9.44
C ASN A 48 2.48 8.15 9.69
N SER A 49 3.49 8.65 10.40
CA SER A 49 4.73 7.90 10.64
C SER A 49 4.58 6.67 11.54
N SER A 50 3.51 6.63 12.34
CA SER A 50 3.18 5.48 13.18
C SER A 50 2.59 4.29 12.40
N VAL A 51 2.14 4.50 11.15
CA VAL A 51 1.57 3.45 10.29
C VAL A 51 2.62 2.40 9.96
N THR A 52 2.20 1.14 10.00
CA THR A 52 3.06 -0.02 9.70
C THR A 52 2.53 -0.83 8.53
N PHE A 53 3.40 -1.09 7.56
CA PHE A 53 3.15 -2.03 6.47
C PHE A 53 3.97 -3.31 6.64
N GLY A 54 3.27 -4.43 6.75
CA GLY A 54 3.80 -5.78 6.77
C GLY A 54 3.86 -6.42 8.17
N VAL A 55 3.65 -7.74 8.21
CA VAL A 55 3.74 -8.58 9.41
C VAL A 55 4.61 -9.80 9.10
N GLU A 56 5.79 -9.89 9.71
CA GLU A 56 6.82 -10.90 9.39
C GLU A 56 6.36 -12.34 9.63
N ARG A 57 5.41 -12.54 10.56
CA ARG A 57 4.83 -13.85 10.89
C ARG A 57 3.57 -14.22 10.09
N SER A 58 3.19 -13.42 9.09
CA SER A 58 2.03 -13.69 8.24
C SER A 58 2.44 -14.19 6.85
N ASN A 59 1.52 -14.86 6.17
CA ASN A 59 1.61 -15.18 4.75
C ASN A 59 2.06 -13.96 3.89
N HIS A 60 2.70 -14.23 2.75
CA HIS A 60 3.12 -13.24 1.76
C HIS A 60 4.21 -12.22 2.16
N PHE A 61 4.77 -12.26 3.37
CA PHE A 61 5.80 -11.31 3.81
C PHE A 61 7.04 -11.27 2.89
N PHE A 62 7.55 -12.45 2.51
CA PHE A 62 8.75 -12.57 1.67
C PHE A 62 8.46 -12.55 0.16
N THR A 63 7.19 -12.65 -0.25
CA THR A 63 6.81 -12.81 -1.65
C THR A 63 5.97 -11.66 -2.21
N SER A 64 5.52 -10.72 -1.38
CA SER A 64 4.66 -9.61 -1.79
C SER A 64 5.18 -8.24 -1.35
N TYR A 65 4.45 -7.21 -1.76
CA TYR A 65 4.65 -5.81 -1.38
C TYR A 65 3.27 -5.17 -1.14
N ALA A 66 3.24 -4.01 -0.49
CA ALA A 66 2.03 -3.19 -0.40
C ALA A 66 2.03 -2.21 -1.57
N TYR A 67 0.87 -2.02 -2.21
CA TYR A 67 0.71 -1.13 -3.34
C TYR A 67 -0.17 0.05 -2.96
N ILE A 68 0.35 1.26 -3.12
CA ILE A 68 -0.37 2.50 -2.86
C ILE A 68 -0.30 3.35 -4.13
N ASP A 69 -1.45 3.69 -4.69
CA ASP A 69 -1.51 4.38 -5.97
C ASP A 69 -2.54 5.51 -5.92
N SER A 70 -2.08 6.75 -6.04
CA SER A 70 -2.93 7.95 -6.06
C SER A 70 -2.96 8.52 -7.47
N ARG A 71 -3.88 8.02 -8.30
CA ARG A 71 -3.96 8.28 -9.74
C ARG A 71 -4.61 9.62 -10.05
N GLY A 72 -3.87 10.50 -10.71
CA GLY A 72 -4.34 11.82 -11.07
C GLY A 72 -4.18 12.83 -9.94
N LYS A 73 -3.94 14.08 -10.32
CA LYS A 73 -3.69 15.21 -9.39
C LYS A 73 -4.80 15.48 -8.39
N SER A 74 -6.05 15.09 -8.69
CA SER A 74 -7.18 15.25 -7.77
C SER A 74 -7.30 14.13 -6.76
N SER A 75 -6.55 13.04 -6.93
CA SER A 75 -6.57 11.91 -5.99
C SER A 75 -5.87 12.23 -4.70
N SER A 76 -6.41 11.69 -3.60
CA SER A 76 -5.71 11.70 -2.33
C SER A 76 -5.93 10.44 -1.50
N ILE A 77 -4.87 9.98 -0.84
CA ILE A 77 -4.91 8.89 0.15
C ILE A 77 -4.39 9.44 1.46
N SER A 78 -5.21 9.35 2.51
CA SER A 78 -4.85 9.77 3.87
C SER A 78 -4.99 8.59 4.84
N ILE A 79 -3.93 8.31 5.60
CA ILE A 79 -3.92 7.24 6.61
C ILE A 79 -3.43 7.81 7.94
N ASP A 80 -4.29 7.77 8.94
CA ASP A 80 -4.04 8.30 10.26
C ASP A 80 -3.23 7.33 11.14
N LYS A 81 -3.05 7.70 12.42
CA LYS A 81 -2.11 7.07 13.35
C LYS A 81 -2.40 5.61 13.64
N ASN A 82 -1.35 4.88 13.97
CA ASN A 82 -1.36 3.54 14.54
C ASN A 82 -2.11 2.49 13.69
N CYS A 83 -2.23 2.72 12.38
CA CYS A 83 -2.77 1.71 11.49
C CYS A 83 -1.73 0.62 11.19
N VAL A 84 -2.19 -0.63 11.11
CA VAL A 84 -1.39 -1.77 10.71
C VAL A 84 -2.02 -2.43 9.49
N PHE A 85 -1.27 -2.44 8.40
CA PHE A 85 -1.61 -3.17 7.19
C PHE A 85 -0.78 -4.43 7.15
N ASN A 86 -1.42 -5.59 7.11
CA ASN A 86 -0.73 -6.84 6.88
C ASN A 86 -0.25 -6.93 5.42
N ASN A 87 0.34 -8.06 5.05
CA ASN A 87 1.05 -8.23 3.80
C ASN A 87 0.11 -8.16 2.59
N SER A 88 0.67 -7.81 1.43
CA SER A 88 -0.08 -7.67 0.16
C SER A 88 -1.26 -6.68 0.18
N ALA A 89 -1.21 -5.62 0.99
CA ALA A 89 -2.26 -4.60 0.98
C ALA A 89 -2.20 -3.71 -0.27
N THR A 90 -3.36 -3.43 -0.87
CA THR A 90 -3.54 -2.55 -2.03
C THR A 90 -4.51 -1.42 -1.69
N ILE A 91 -4.10 -0.18 -1.96
CA ILE A 91 -4.91 1.03 -1.78
C ILE A 91 -4.77 1.89 -3.02
N ILE A 92 -5.85 2.05 -3.78
CA ILE A 92 -5.84 2.83 -5.02
C ILE A 92 -6.93 3.89 -4.99
N SER A 93 -6.52 5.15 -5.10
CA SER A 93 -7.43 6.26 -5.29
C SER A 93 -7.33 6.78 -6.71
N ASP A 94 -8.46 6.95 -7.39
CA ASP A 94 -8.52 7.47 -8.74
C ASP A 94 -9.54 8.59 -8.85
N HIS A 95 -9.04 9.78 -9.19
CA HIS A 95 -9.69 11.08 -9.15
C HIS A 95 -10.48 11.49 -7.89
N GLU A 96 -10.48 10.68 -6.84
CA GLU A 96 -11.24 10.87 -5.60
C GLU A 96 -10.36 10.73 -4.33
N LYS A 97 -10.99 10.62 -3.15
CA LYS A 97 -10.30 10.53 -1.85
C LYS A 97 -10.56 9.21 -1.12
N ILE A 98 -9.50 8.63 -0.57
CA ILE A 98 -9.55 7.55 0.43
C ILE A 98 -9.02 8.08 1.76
N THR A 99 -9.76 7.83 2.84
CA THR A 99 -9.34 8.17 4.22
C THR A 99 -9.47 6.96 5.11
N ILE A 100 -8.40 6.62 5.84
CA ILE A 100 -8.37 5.58 6.85
C ILE A 100 -8.07 6.24 8.19
N GLY A 101 -9.01 6.13 9.13
CA GLY A 101 -8.91 6.71 10.46
C GLY A 101 -7.90 6.00 11.37
N GLU A 102 -7.78 6.47 12.61
CA GLU A 102 -6.78 5.97 13.56
C GLU A 102 -7.06 4.51 14.02
N ASN A 103 -6.00 3.82 14.46
CA ASN A 103 -6.05 2.52 15.17
C ASN A 103 -6.71 1.37 14.38
N CYS A 104 -6.64 1.39 13.06
CA CYS A 104 -7.18 0.33 12.21
C CYS A 104 -6.18 -0.82 12.02
N ILE A 105 -6.67 -2.06 11.99
CA ILE A 105 -5.86 -3.27 11.72
C ILE A 105 -6.52 -4.02 10.57
N PHE A 106 -5.74 -4.28 9.51
CA PHE A 106 -6.23 -4.97 8.32
C PHE A 106 -5.50 -6.29 8.10
N GLY A 107 -6.26 -7.30 7.66
CA GLY A 107 -5.76 -8.62 7.28
C GLY A 107 -4.89 -8.60 6.01
N SER A 108 -4.32 -9.75 5.67
CA SER A 108 -3.53 -9.92 4.44
C SER A 108 -4.42 -9.79 3.19
N ASN A 109 -3.85 -9.31 2.08
CA ASN A 109 -4.58 -9.15 0.80
C ASN A 109 -5.76 -8.16 0.88
N LEU A 110 -5.70 -7.18 1.78
CA LEU A 110 -6.66 -6.07 1.78
C LEU A 110 -6.61 -5.35 0.43
N GLU A 111 -7.78 -5.03 -0.13
CA GLU A 111 -7.91 -4.20 -1.30
C GLU A 111 -8.93 -3.09 -1.04
N ILE A 112 -8.50 -1.83 -1.15
CA ILE A 112 -9.34 -0.63 -1.03
C ILE A 112 -9.20 0.17 -2.32
N ILE A 113 -10.30 0.30 -3.05
CA ILE A 113 -10.35 0.98 -4.33
C ILE A 113 -11.64 1.80 -4.38
N ASN A 114 -11.57 3.07 -4.76
CA ASN A 114 -12.75 3.96 -4.89
C ASN A 114 -13.23 4.17 -6.33
N SER A 115 -12.54 3.58 -7.31
CA SER A 115 -12.89 3.62 -8.73
C SER A 115 -13.23 2.23 -9.22
N ASP A 116 -14.21 2.14 -10.12
CA ASP A 116 -14.49 0.90 -10.86
C ASP A 116 -13.56 0.74 -12.07
N PHE A 117 -12.63 1.70 -12.29
CA PHE A 117 -11.71 1.80 -13.44
C PHE A 117 -12.39 1.66 -14.80
N HIS A 118 -13.71 1.90 -14.87
CA HIS A 118 -14.45 1.77 -16.10
C HIS A 118 -14.74 3.16 -16.69
N LYS A 119 -14.17 3.43 -17.86
CA LYS A 119 -14.96 4.15 -18.88
C LYS A 119 -15.83 3.10 -19.56
N LEU A 120 -17.03 2.86 -19.04
CA LEU A 120 -18.07 2.18 -19.83
C LEU A 120 -18.46 3.11 -20.99
N TYR A 121 -17.65 3.16 -22.04
CA TYR A 121 -18.11 3.67 -23.32
C TYR A 121 -19.12 2.67 -23.86
N ASN A 122 -20.38 2.88 -23.51
CA ASN A 122 -21.50 2.57 -24.37
C ASN A 122 -22.52 3.67 -24.18
N SER A 123 -22.81 4.40 -25.26
CA SER A 123 -23.73 5.54 -25.33
C SER A 123 -25.18 5.22 -24.93
N ASN A 124 -25.48 4.04 -24.39
CA ASN A 124 -26.80 3.59 -23.93
C ASN A 124 -26.78 2.83 -22.59
N ALA A 125 -25.70 2.85 -21.81
CA ALA A 125 -25.64 2.11 -20.54
C ALA A 125 -26.41 2.82 -19.41
N ILE A 126 -27.44 2.13 -18.95
CA ILE A 126 -28.42 2.44 -17.89
C ILE A 126 -27.80 3.21 -16.72
N LYS A 127 -28.32 4.41 -16.45
CA LYS A 127 -28.04 5.18 -15.22
C LYS A 127 -28.36 4.30 -14.01
N ARG A 128 -27.33 3.87 -13.26
CA ARG A 128 -27.51 3.38 -11.90
C ARG A 128 -28.03 4.55 -11.07
N LYS A 129 -29.30 4.50 -10.67
CA LYS A 129 -29.90 5.48 -9.76
C LYS A 129 -29.08 5.46 -8.45
N LYS A 130 -28.62 6.65 -8.05
CA LYS A 130 -28.20 6.91 -6.67
C LYS A 130 -29.42 6.90 -5.76
#